data_AF-A0A1U9ZYJ4-F1
#
_entry.id   AF-A0A1U9ZYJ4-F1
#
_cell.length_a   1.000
_cell.length_b   1.000
_cell.length_c   1.000
_cell.angle_alpha   90.00
_cell.angle_beta   90.00
_cell.angle_gamma   90.00
#
_symmetry.space_group_name_H-M   'P 1'
#
loop_
_entity.id
_entity.type
_entity.pdbx_description
1 polymer ?
#
loop_
_entity_poly.entity_id
_entity_poly.type
_entity_poly.pdbx_seq_one_letter_code
_entity_poly.pdbx_strand_id
1 'polypeptide(L)'
;MYDETTIGARLRILRKWRGMTLEQLGGQADLSVSFLSMAERGLRALDRRSHIAALAAALRVSETDLVGGPHLTADTEQSDPHSVIPGLRIAVLTPITRPNIEQARPVSVLASEMTNTIEPLHKACKYSAEGRILPDLIEELTVHAAAPADEATHRLALSTLVEAYHRTAAIARALNYHDLALLAASKAEQAAEILDDPVARGKAAFTAVQNGPKTGTVSGLSAWDRAYTSVRRAIDEMSPYISRPDGIEVLGMLALNAALCAAALNDGQGAQEWLGHAAELATQAPDDPVGNWGAFSATNVAIWRVGVNVELGEGGNRVLELGRTVQVAKLDTYRARKSAFFAEMGRGLARESKTRQSALTWLRQAEALAPQRVRNDMKVRESVAVMLEQVKTAAVGRELRGMAARLGIPH
;
A
#
# COMPACT_ATOMS: atom_id res chain seq x y z
N MET A 1 20.93 -14.02 4.66
CA MET A 1 20.29 -14.63 5.85
C MET A 1 18.90 -14.02 5.92
N TYR A 2 17.88 -14.76 5.51
CA TYR A 2 16.53 -14.22 5.38
C TYR A 2 15.91 -14.00 6.76
N ASP A 3 15.17 -12.91 6.89
CA ASP A 3 14.70 -12.42 8.17
C ASP A 3 13.46 -13.21 8.64
N GLU A 4 13.71 -14.32 9.34
CA GLU A 4 12.69 -15.21 9.90
C GLU A 4 12.01 -14.62 11.14
N THR A 5 12.42 -13.44 11.59
CA THR A 5 11.96 -12.84 12.84
C THR A 5 10.54 -12.28 12.68
N THR A 6 9.71 -12.39 13.73
CA THR A 6 8.41 -11.71 13.80
C THR A 6 8.60 -10.24 14.17
N ILE A 7 7.62 -9.38 13.88
CA ILE A 7 7.70 -7.95 14.24
C ILE A 7 7.87 -7.79 15.76
N GLY A 8 7.10 -8.56 16.56
CA GLY A 8 7.23 -8.57 18.02
C GLY A 8 8.62 -8.98 18.52
N ALA A 9 9.25 -9.98 17.90
CA ALA A 9 10.61 -10.38 18.26
C ALA A 9 11.64 -9.30 17.89
N ARG A 10 11.50 -8.62 16.74
CA ARG A 10 12.34 -7.45 16.38
C ARG A 10 12.14 -6.30 17.34
N LEU A 11 10.90 -5.99 17.72
CA LEU A 11 10.58 -4.97 18.73
C LEU A 11 11.37 -5.21 20.02
N ARG A 12 11.38 -6.45 20.51
CA ARG A 12 12.12 -6.85 21.71
C ARG A 12 13.63 -6.68 21.55
N ILE A 13 14.18 -7.05 20.40
CA ILE A 13 15.61 -6.90 20.09
C ILE A 13 15.99 -5.42 20.08
N LEU A 14 15.24 -4.59 19.35
CA LEU A 14 15.50 -3.16 19.22
C LEU A 14 15.35 -2.42 20.54
N ARG A 15 14.32 -2.74 21.34
CA ARG A 15 14.14 -2.17 22.68
C ARG A 15 15.32 -2.49 23.59
N LYS A 16 15.77 -3.75 23.60
CA LYS A 16 16.94 -4.18 24.39
C LYS A 16 18.22 -3.51 23.90
N TRP A 17 18.41 -3.39 22.58
CA TRP A 17 19.55 -2.69 22.00
C TRP A 17 19.58 -1.21 22.39
N ARG A 18 18.42 -0.56 22.50
CA ARG A 18 18.26 0.81 23.03
C ARG A 18 18.33 0.91 24.56
N GLY A 19 18.47 -0.21 25.28
CA GLY A 19 18.53 -0.24 26.75
C GLY A 19 17.24 0.21 27.43
N MET A 20 16.09 0.15 26.75
CA MET A 20 14.81 0.64 27.28
C MET A 20 14.03 -0.44 28.04
N THR A 21 13.42 -0.07 29.16
CA THR A 21 12.38 -0.90 29.81
C THR A 21 11.06 -0.82 29.04
N LEU A 22 10.10 -1.69 29.35
CA LEU A 22 8.77 -1.63 28.73
C LEU A 22 8.02 -0.36 29.16
N GLU A 23 8.23 0.10 30.38
CA GLU A 23 7.65 1.35 30.92
C GLU A 23 8.20 2.56 30.18
N GLN A 24 9.52 2.61 29.95
CA GLN A 24 10.16 3.70 29.21
C GLN A 24 9.68 3.76 27.76
N LEU A 25 9.65 2.61 27.08
CA LEU A 25 9.15 2.53 25.70
C LEU A 25 7.67 2.88 25.63
N GLY A 26 6.86 2.35 26.55
CA GLY A 26 5.42 2.62 26.63
C GLY A 26 5.11 4.10 26.85
N GLY A 27 5.84 4.75 27.76
CA GLY A 27 5.70 6.19 28.00
C GLY A 27 6.09 7.05 26.79
N GLN A 28 7.11 6.66 26.02
CA GLN A 28 7.53 7.43 24.84
C GLN A 28 6.65 7.18 23.61
N ALA A 29 6.10 5.97 23.46
CA ALA A 29 5.26 5.60 22.32
C ALA A 29 3.75 5.80 22.60
N ASP A 30 3.38 6.24 23.81
CA ASP A 30 2.00 6.33 24.29
C ASP A 30 1.23 4.98 24.16
N LEU A 31 1.89 3.91 24.58
CA LEU A 31 1.35 2.54 24.53
C LEU A 31 1.43 1.87 25.90
N SER A 32 0.40 1.11 26.26
CA SER A 32 0.40 0.39 27.53
C SER A 32 1.50 -0.68 27.60
N VAL A 33 2.12 -0.82 28.78
CA VAL A 33 3.11 -1.87 29.06
C VAL A 33 2.56 -3.27 28.78
N SER A 34 1.28 -3.49 29.09
CA SER A 34 0.58 -4.75 28.80
C SER A 34 0.52 -5.04 27.29
N PHE A 35 0.15 -4.04 26.48
CA PHE A 35 0.16 -4.18 25.02
C PHE A 35 1.56 -4.51 24.50
N LEU A 36 2.58 -3.78 24.93
CA LEU A 36 3.98 -4.00 24.50
C LEU A 36 4.48 -5.39 24.90
N SER A 37 4.22 -5.81 26.14
CA SER A 37 4.57 -7.16 26.62
C SER A 37 3.89 -8.27 25.83
N MET A 38 2.63 -8.08 25.44
CA MET A 38 1.91 -9.02 24.59
C MET A 38 2.44 -9.02 23.15
N ALA A 39 2.74 -7.85 22.59
CA ALA A 39 3.29 -7.70 21.24
C ALA A 39 4.68 -8.36 21.12
N GLU A 40 5.59 -8.13 22.08
CA GLU A 40 6.93 -8.75 22.08
C GLU A 40 6.92 -10.27 22.17
N ARG A 41 5.83 -10.84 22.70
CA ARG A 41 5.61 -12.28 22.80
C ARG A 41 4.82 -12.85 21.63
N GLY A 42 4.47 -12.05 20.63
CA GLY A 42 3.63 -12.47 19.51
C GLY A 42 2.16 -12.72 19.89
N LEU A 43 1.73 -12.30 21.08
CA LEU A 43 0.37 -12.48 21.58
C LEU A 43 -0.56 -11.32 21.19
N ARG A 44 -0.07 -10.29 20.51
CA ARG A 44 -0.85 -9.18 20.00
C ARG A 44 -0.20 -8.64 18.73
N ALA A 45 -1.00 -8.46 17.67
CA ALA A 45 -0.50 -7.94 16.40
C ALA A 45 -0.08 -6.48 16.50
N LEU A 46 1.10 -6.20 15.96
CA LEU A 46 1.58 -4.84 15.71
C LEU A 46 1.36 -4.49 14.23
N ASP A 47 0.10 -4.21 13.87
CA ASP A 47 -0.33 -3.99 12.48
C ASP A 47 -0.92 -2.59 12.21
N ARG A 48 -1.00 -1.75 13.26
CA ARG A 48 -1.41 -0.34 13.18
C ARG A 48 -0.20 0.53 12.87
N ARG A 49 -0.31 1.37 11.83
CA ARG A 49 0.70 2.33 11.40
C ARG A 49 1.01 3.35 12.49
N SER A 50 0.00 3.81 13.24
CA SER A 50 0.19 4.72 14.37
C SER A 50 1.12 4.11 15.43
N HIS A 51 0.90 2.84 15.78
CA HIS A 51 1.75 2.13 16.75
C HIS A 51 3.15 1.88 16.20
N ILE A 52 3.27 1.43 14.95
CA ILE A 52 4.57 1.18 14.30
C ILE A 52 5.39 2.46 14.25
N ALA A 53 4.79 3.57 13.82
CA ALA A 53 5.45 4.87 13.72
C ALA A 53 5.88 5.40 15.10
N ALA A 54 5.01 5.32 16.11
CA ALA A 54 5.31 5.73 17.48
C ALA A 54 6.47 4.92 18.08
N LEU A 55 6.45 3.59 17.90
CA LEU A 55 7.52 2.70 18.39
C LEU A 55 8.84 2.95 17.67
N ALA A 56 8.83 3.08 16.34
CA ALA A 56 10.03 3.37 15.57
C ALA A 56 10.63 4.75 15.93
N ALA A 57 9.78 5.76 16.15
CA ALA A 57 10.22 7.07 16.64
C ALA A 57 10.84 7.00 18.04
N ALA A 58 10.20 6.32 19.00
CA ALA A 58 10.72 6.14 20.36
C ALA A 58 12.05 5.36 20.35
N LEU A 59 12.16 4.32 19.53
CA LEU A 59 13.37 3.52 19.36
C LEU A 59 14.43 4.20 18.48
N ARG A 60 14.11 5.32 17.81
CA ARG A 60 14.98 6.04 16.87
C ARG A 60 15.55 5.10 15.80
N VAL A 61 14.66 4.38 15.13
CA VAL A 61 14.95 3.47 14.02
C VAL A 61 13.95 3.70 12.89
N SER A 62 14.18 3.12 11.72
CA SER A 62 13.19 3.15 10.64
C SER A 62 12.05 2.16 10.90
N GLU A 63 10.88 2.35 10.27
CA GLU A 63 9.82 1.32 10.30
C GLU A 63 10.30 -0.01 9.71
N THR A 64 11.19 0.04 8.71
CA THR A 64 11.73 -1.16 8.06
C THR A 64 12.57 -1.98 9.04
N ASP A 65 13.29 -1.34 9.97
CA ASP A 65 14.03 -2.05 11.02
C ASP A 65 13.09 -2.81 11.97
N LEU A 66 11.89 -2.27 12.19
CA LEU A 66 10.88 -2.86 13.10
C LEU A 66 10.04 -3.93 12.40
N VAL A 67 9.48 -3.62 11.24
CA VAL A 67 8.57 -4.47 10.48
C VAL A 67 9.32 -5.57 9.71
N GLY A 68 10.57 -5.30 9.34
CA GLY A 68 11.39 -6.14 8.47
C GLY A 68 11.35 -5.68 7.01
N GLY A 69 12.41 -6.01 6.27
CA GLY A 69 12.48 -5.81 4.83
C GLY A 69 11.86 -6.97 4.03
N PRO A 70 12.16 -7.05 2.72
CA PRO A 70 11.83 -8.21 1.91
C PRO A 70 12.33 -9.50 2.56
N HIS A 71 11.46 -10.52 2.64
CA HIS A 71 11.83 -11.87 3.05
C HIS A 71 11.75 -12.76 1.82
N LEU A 72 12.69 -13.70 1.65
CA LEU A 72 12.62 -14.68 0.56
C LEU A 72 12.50 -16.06 1.18
N THR A 73 11.59 -16.85 0.62
CA THR A 73 11.37 -18.24 0.96
C THR A 73 11.68 -19.13 -0.24
N ALA A 74 11.60 -20.45 -0.09
CA ALA A 74 11.69 -21.39 -1.21
C ALA A 74 10.43 -21.41 -2.09
N ASP A 75 9.36 -20.71 -1.69
CA ASP A 75 8.11 -20.60 -2.47
C ASP A 75 8.27 -19.58 -3.59
N THR A 76 8.36 -20.07 -4.82
CA THR A 76 8.55 -19.25 -6.03
C THR A 76 7.43 -18.23 -6.24
N GLU A 77 6.20 -18.54 -5.84
CA GLU A 77 5.10 -17.58 -5.97
C GLU A 77 5.29 -16.35 -5.04
N GLN A 78 6.03 -16.53 -3.95
CA GLN A 78 6.42 -15.44 -3.05
C GLN A 78 7.72 -14.77 -3.53
N SER A 79 8.76 -15.55 -3.89
CA SER A 79 10.10 -15.04 -4.19
C SER A 79 10.28 -14.47 -5.59
N ASP A 80 9.65 -15.04 -6.62
CA ASP A 80 9.86 -14.65 -8.04
C ASP A 80 9.57 -13.18 -8.32
N PRO A 81 8.51 -12.54 -7.76
CA PRO A 81 8.28 -11.11 -7.94
C PRO A 81 9.47 -10.23 -7.56
N HIS A 82 10.34 -10.66 -6.64
CA HIS A 82 11.50 -9.87 -6.22
C HIS A 82 12.58 -9.77 -7.30
N SER A 83 12.59 -10.69 -8.28
CA SER A 83 13.61 -10.70 -9.34
C SER A 83 13.54 -9.50 -10.27
N VAL A 84 12.38 -8.81 -10.33
CA VAL A 84 12.17 -7.64 -11.20
C VAL A 84 12.71 -6.34 -10.61
N ILE A 85 13.02 -6.31 -9.31
CA ILE A 85 13.39 -5.11 -8.57
C ILE A 85 14.69 -4.45 -9.06
N PRO A 86 15.76 -5.20 -9.40
CA PRO A 86 16.98 -4.59 -9.95
C PRO A 86 16.72 -3.80 -11.25
N GLY A 87 15.93 -4.36 -12.17
CA GLY A 87 15.59 -3.69 -13.44
C GLY A 87 14.75 -2.43 -13.21
N LEU A 88 13.74 -2.50 -12.34
CA LEU A 88 12.94 -1.34 -11.96
C LEU A 88 13.80 -0.25 -11.30
N ARG A 89 14.78 -0.61 -10.47
CA ARG A 89 15.68 0.35 -9.83
C ARG A 89 16.54 1.09 -10.85
N ILE A 90 17.05 0.39 -11.86
CA ILE A 90 17.82 1.02 -12.95
C ILE A 90 16.93 2.01 -13.70
N ALA A 91 15.77 1.57 -14.19
CA ALA A 91 14.88 2.40 -14.99
C ALA A 91 14.35 3.64 -14.23
N VAL A 92 14.05 3.51 -12.93
CA VAL A 92 13.61 4.64 -12.10
C VAL A 92 14.72 5.66 -11.88
N LEU A 93 15.99 5.24 -11.83
CA LEU A 93 17.12 6.17 -11.67
C LEU A 93 17.38 6.99 -12.93
N THR A 94 16.96 6.52 -14.11
CA THR A 94 17.08 7.25 -15.37
C THR A 94 16.41 8.64 -15.27
N PRO A 95 17.12 9.73 -15.58
CA PRO A 95 16.52 11.07 -15.61
C PRO A 95 15.49 11.19 -16.73
N ILE A 96 14.31 11.74 -16.42
CA ILE A 96 13.20 11.90 -17.39
C ILE A 96 13.64 12.67 -18.64
N THR A 97 14.53 13.65 -18.49
CA THR A 97 15.01 14.53 -19.56
C THR A 97 16.36 14.12 -20.15
N ARG A 98 16.95 13.00 -19.69
CA ARG A 98 18.24 12.49 -20.17
C ARG A 98 18.19 10.96 -20.24
N PRO A 99 17.59 10.39 -21.30
CA PRO A 99 17.47 8.95 -21.48
C PRO A 99 18.86 8.31 -21.65
N ASN A 100 18.97 7.03 -21.28
CA ASN A 100 20.21 6.25 -21.48
C ASN A 100 20.20 5.45 -22.79
N ILE A 101 19.09 5.50 -23.54
CA ILE A 101 18.92 4.88 -24.84
C ILE A 101 18.51 5.93 -25.88
N GLU A 102 18.78 5.64 -27.16
CA GLU A 102 18.49 6.57 -28.26
C GLU A 102 17.22 6.21 -29.06
N GLN A 103 16.82 4.94 -29.02
CA GLN A 103 15.71 4.42 -29.82
C GLN A 103 14.54 4.03 -28.90
N ALA A 104 13.33 4.38 -29.34
CA ALA A 104 12.09 4.01 -28.67
C ALA A 104 11.02 3.64 -29.69
N ARG A 105 10.16 2.69 -29.33
CA ARG A 105 8.90 2.43 -30.05
C ARG A 105 8.04 3.69 -30.05
N PRO A 106 7.08 3.84 -30.99
CA PRO A 106 6.17 4.99 -31.00
C PRO A 106 5.44 5.16 -29.67
N VAL A 107 5.29 6.41 -29.20
CA VAL A 107 4.66 6.72 -27.91
C VAL A 107 3.25 6.13 -27.77
N SER A 108 2.49 6.04 -28.87
CA SER A 108 1.15 5.45 -28.89
C SER A 108 1.17 3.94 -28.60
N VAL A 109 2.23 3.24 -29.01
CA VAL A 109 2.43 1.82 -28.69
C VAL A 109 2.73 1.67 -27.21
N LEU A 110 3.58 2.52 -26.64
CA LEU A 110 3.92 2.52 -25.21
C LEU A 110 2.69 2.83 -24.34
N ALA A 111 1.92 3.86 -24.69
CA ALA A 111 0.68 4.20 -24.01
C ALA A 111 -0.35 3.05 -24.09
N SER A 112 -0.46 2.40 -25.26
CA SER A 112 -1.32 1.22 -25.43
C SER A 112 -0.84 0.03 -24.59
N GLU A 113 0.47 -0.23 -24.50
CA GLU A 113 1.04 -1.29 -23.67
C GLU A 113 0.76 -1.05 -22.17
N MET A 114 0.86 0.21 -21.74
CA MET A 114 0.51 0.64 -20.39
C MET A 114 -0.96 0.30 -20.07
N THR A 115 -1.90 0.70 -20.94
CA THR A 115 -3.34 0.50 -20.73
C THR A 115 -3.81 -0.93 -20.94
N ASN A 116 -3.33 -1.60 -21.99
CA ASN A 116 -3.88 -2.89 -22.44
C ASN A 116 -3.11 -4.10 -21.93
N THR A 117 -1.90 -3.91 -21.39
CA THR A 117 -1.07 -5.02 -20.86
C THR A 117 -0.72 -4.81 -19.40
N ILE A 118 -0.09 -3.69 -19.04
CA ILE A 118 0.40 -3.46 -17.67
C ILE A 118 -0.77 -3.30 -16.68
N GLU A 119 -1.77 -2.48 -17.02
CA GLU A 119 -2.93 -2.26 -16.13
C GLU A 119 -3.71 -3.56 -15.83
N PRO A 120 -4.04 -4.44 -16.81
CA PRO A 120 -4.62 -5.75 -16.52
C PRO A 120 -3.73 -6.66 -15.64
N LEU A 121 -2.41 -6.71 -15.89
CA LEU A 121 -1.48 -7.48 -15.05
C LEU A 121 -1.47 -7.00 -13.61
N HIS A 122 -1.50 -5.67 -13.42
CA HIS A 122 -1.60 -5.04 -12.12
C HIS A 122 -2.89 -5.43 -11.40
N LYS A 123 -4.04 -5.28 -12.08
CA LYS A 123 -5.37 -5.66 -11.56
C LYS A 123 -5.44 -7.15 -11.21
N ALA A 124 -4.65 -7.99 -11.87
CA ALA A 124 -4.53 -9.42 -11.61
C ALA A 124 -3.47 -9.81 -10.56
N CYS A 125 -2.72 -8.85 -9.98
CA CYS A 125 -1.59 -9.09 -9.08
C CYS A 125 -0.48 -9.98 -9.69
N LYS A 126 -0.13 -9.74 -10.96
CA LYS A 126 0.95 -10.46 -11.66
C LYS A 126 2.24 -9.64 -11.68
N TYR A 127 2.78 -9.37 -10.50
CA TYR A 127 3.96 -8.50 -10.30
C TYR A 127 5.19 -8.95 -11.08
N SER A 128 5.47 -10.26 -11.16
CA SER A 128 6.61 -10.76 -11.93
C SER A 128 6.49 -10.50 -13.43
N ALA A 129 5.26 -10.47 -13.97
CA ALA A 129 5.03 -10.18 -15.39
C ALA A 129 5.01 -8.67 -15.64
N GLU A 130 4.35 -7.91 -14.77
CA GLU A 130 4.30 -6.44 -14.80
C GLU A 130 5.71 -5.82 -14.72
N GLY A 131 6.52 -6.26 -13.75
CA GLY A 131 7.88 -5.77 -13.53
C GLY A 131 8.90 -6.19 -14.59
N ARG A 132 8.57 -7.14 -15.47
CA ARG A 132 9.40 -7.47 -16.65
C ARG A 132 9.23 -6.50 -17.80
N ILE A 133 8.09 -5.80 -17.87
CA ILE A 133 7.74 -4.88 -18.97
C ILE A 133 8.08 -3.44 -18.59
N LEU A 134 7.77 -3.06 -17.34
CA LEU A 134 7.92 -1.68 -16.85
C LEU A 134 9.30 -1.04 -17.07
N PRO A 135 10.45 -1.73 -16.84
CA PRO A 135 11.75 -1.09 -17.01
C PRO A 135 11.99 -0.55 -18.43
N ASP A 136 11.77 -1.39 -19.45
CA ASP A 136 11.98 -1.02 -20.85
C ASP A 136 10.97 0.06 -21.28
N LEU A 137 9.70 -0.08 -20.87
CA LEU A 137 8.68 0.93 -21.12
C LEU A 137 9.09 2.31 -20.56
N ILE A 138 9.61 2.36 -19.33
CA ILE A 138 10.05 3.62 -18.70
C ILE A 138 11.21 4.23 -19.50
N GLU A 139 12.24 3.46 -19.84
CA GLU A 139 13.38 3.93 -20.64
C GLU A 139 12.91 4.51 -21.99
N GLU A 140 12.06 3.79 -22.72
CA GLU A 140 11.52 4.25 -24.01
C GLU A 140 10.65 5.50 -23.88
N LEU A 141 9.84 5.61 -22.83
CA LEU A 141 9.05 6.81 -22.56
C LEU A 141 9.94 8.02 -22.24
N THR A 142 11.08 7.83 -21.57
CA THR A 142 12.03 8.94 -21.31
C THR A 142 12.66 9.50 -22.59
N VAL A 143 12.78 8.70 -23.65
CA VAL A 143 13.22 9.19 -24.98
C VAL A 143 12.23 10.23 -25.51
N HIS A 144 10.94 9.90 -25.50
CA HIS A 144 9.87 10.81 -25.95
C HIS A 144 9.68 12.02 -25.03
N ALA A 145 9.98 11.88 -23.74
CA ALA A 145 9.93 12.99 -22.80
C ALA A 145 11.10 13.97 -22.99
N ALA A 146 12.30 13.48 -23.34
CA ALA A 146 13.49 14.30 -23.50
C ALA A 146 13.59 14.98 -24.89
N ALA A 147 13.13 14.29 -25.93
CA ALA A 147 13.17 14.78 -27.31
C ALA A 147 11.83 14.50 -28.03
N PRO A 148 10.74 15.15 -27.62
CA PRO A 148 9.43 14.93 -28.22
C PRO A 148 9.38 15.39 -29.67
N ALA A 149 8.69 14.63 -30.52
CA ALA A 149 8.42 15.02 -31.91
C ALA A 149 7.48 16.23 -32.01
N ASP A 150 6.51 16.31 -31.09
CA ASP A 150 5.55 17.40 -30.94
C ASP A 150 4.99 17.45 -29.50
N GLU A 151 4.20 18.48 -29.20
CA GLU A 151 3.58 18.66 -27.87
C GLU A 151 2.65 17.49 -27.49
N ALA A 152 1.93 16.91 -28.46
CA ALA A 152 1.02 15.79 -28.18
C ALA A 152 1.80 14.54 -27.71
N THR A 153 2.91 14.26 -28.38
CA THR A 153 3.86 13.19 -28.02
C THR A 153 4.46 13.43 -26.64
N HIS A 154 4.88 14.67 -26.36
CA HIS A 154 5.45 15.05 -25.06
C HIS A 154 4.45 14.79 -23.92
N ARG A 155 3.22 15.30 -24.06
CA ARG A 155 2.17 15.14 -23.05
C ARG A 155 1.78 13.67 -22.84
N LEU A 156 1.67 12.90 -23.93
CA LEU A 156 1.35 11.48 -23.83
C LEU A 156 2.48 10.70 -23.15
N ALA A 157 3.74 10.98 -23.47
CA ALA A 157 4.88 10.35 -22.83
C ALA A 157 4.93 10.65 -21.32
N LEU A 158 4.81 11.91 -20.92
CA LEU A 158 4.85 12.31 -19.51
C LEU A 158 3.66 11.78 -18.71
N SER A 159 2.45 11.83 -19.25
CA SER A 159 1.26 11.27 -18.57
C SER A 159 1.38 9.74 -18.43
N THR A 160 1.93 9.05 -19.43
CA THR A 160 2.22 7.61 -19.33
C THR A 160 3.33 7.32 -18.33
N LEU A 161 4.36 8.17 -18.21
CA LEU A 161 5.40 8.06 -17.17
C LEU A 161 4.82 8.19 -15.77
N VAL A 162 3.86 9.11 -15.54
CA VAL A 162 3.18 9.23 -14.24
C VAL A 162 2.52 7.90 -13.85
N GLU A 163 1.81 7.26 -14.78
CA GLU A 163 1.18 5.95 -14.55
C GLU A 163 2.21 4.82 -14.37
N ALA A 164 3.27 4.79 -15.18
CA ALA A 164 4.34 3.78 -15.08
C ALA A 164 5.10 3.87 -13.74
N TYR A 165 5.41 5.08 -13.28
CA TYR A 165 6.02 5.32 -11.97
C TYR A 165 5.05 5.01 -10.83
N HIS A 166 3.75 5.32 -10.98
CA HIS A 166 2.72 4.89 -10.02
C HIS A 166 2.69 3.36 -9.85
N ARG A 167 2.72 2.60 -10.95
CA ARG A 167 2.76 1.12 -10.91
C ARG A 167 4.05 0.60 -10.32
N THR A 168 5.19 1.17 -10.71
CA THR A 168 6.49 0.82 -10.14
C THR A 168 6.52 1.03 -8.63
N ALA A 169 6.00 2.16 -8.14
CA ALA A 169 5.89 2.44 -6.72
C ALA A 169 4.97 1.42 -6.02
N ALA A 170 3.86 1.04 -6.65
CA ALA A 170 2.94 0.03 -6.11
C ALA A 170 3.56 -1.36 -5.99
N ILE A 171 4.31 -1.83 -6.99
CA ILE A 171 5.05 -3.11 -6.94
C ILE A 171 6.13 -3.04 -5.85
N ALA A 172 6.98 -2.01 -5.88
CA ALA A 172 8.07 -1.86 -4.92
C ALA A 172 7.55 -1.85 -3.48
N ARG A 173 6.44 -1.13 -3.22
CA ARG A 173 5.78 -1.13 -1.91
C ARG A 173 5.19 -2.49 -1.55
N ALA A 174 4.53 -3.18 -2.50
CA ALA A 174 3.95 -4.50 -2.24
C ALA A 174 5.01 -5.57 -1.92
N LEU A 175 6.24 -5.39 -2.42
CA LEU A 175 7.38 -6.28 -2.19
C LEU A 175 8.32 -5.77 -1.08
N ASN A 176 7.93 -4.72 -0.34
CA ASN A 176 8.66 -4.13 0.79
C ASN A 176 9.99 -3.43 0.45
N TYR A 177 10.14 -2.92 -0.78
CA TYR A 177 11.24 -2.03 -1.19
C TYR A 177 10.79 -0.56 -1.10
N HIS A 178 10.65 -0.07 0.12
CA HIS A 178 10.10 1.28 0.40
C HIS A 178 10.98 2.42 -0.15
N ASP A 179 12.30 2.22 -0.22
CA ASP A 179 13.24 3.16 -0.83
C ASP A 179 12.95 3.36 -2.32
N LEU A 180 12.77 2.26 -3.05
CA LEU A 180 12.44 2.29 -4.47
C LEU A 180 11.02 2.83 -4.70
N ALA A 181 10.07 2.47 -3.83
CA ALA A 181 8.71 2.99 -3.91
C ALA A 181 8.66 4.51 -3.75
N LEU A 182 9.43 5.06 -2.81
CA LEU A 182 9.57 6.50 -2.60
C LEU A 182 10.23 7.18 -3.81
N LEU A 183 11.30 6.60 -4.35
CA LEU A 183 11.99 7.14 -5.52
C LEU A 183 11.08 7.17 -6.76
N ALA A 184 10.34 6.09 -7.01
CA ALA A 184 9.37 6.03 -8.10
C ALA A 184 8.25 7.07 -7.91
N ALA A 185 7.75 7.25 -6.69
CA ALA A 185 6.75 8.28 -6.40
C ALA A 185 7.29 9.70 -6.70
N SER A 186 8.54 9.99 -6.32
CA SER A 186 9.18 11.28 -6.65
C SER A 186 9.37 11.47 -8.15
N LYS A 187 9.64 10.40 -8.91
CA LYS A 187 9.70 10.45 -10.37
C LYS A 187 8.33 10.70 -11.01
N ALA A 188 7.26 10.16 -10.43
CA ALA A 188 5.89 10.49 -10.85
C ALA A 188 5.58 11.98 -10.62
N GLU A 189 5.99 12.56 -9.48
CA GLU A 189 5.86 14.00 -9.21
C GLU A 189 6.64 14.83 -10.23
N GLN A 190 7.90 14.50 -10.50
CA GLN A 190 8.71 15.19 -11.52
C GLN A 190 8.06 15.14 -12.91
N ALA A 191 7.55 13.97 -13.34
CA ALA A 191 6.86 13.84 -14.62
C ALA A 191 5.58 14.71 -14.67
N ALA A 192 4.79 14.72 -13.59
CA ALA A 192 3.58 15.52 -13.48
C ALA A 192 3.86 17.03 -13.41
N GLU A 193 4.97 17.43 -12.80
CA GLU A 193 5.43 18.82 -12.76
C GLU A 193 5.79 19.32 -14.16
N ILE A 194 6.58 18.55 -14.92
CA ILE A 194 6.94 18.88 -16.31
C ILE A 194 5.69 18.93 -17.20
N LEU A 195 4.76 17.99 -17.01
CA LEU A 195 3.51 17.93 -17.79
C LEU A 195 2.58 19.13 -17.55
N ASP A 196 2.67 19.74 -16.37
CA ASP A 196 1.81 20.84 -15.92
C ASP A 196 0.32 20.54 -16.11
N ASP A 197 -0.10 19.30 -15.78
CA ASP A 197 -1.51 18.90 -15.79
C ASP A 197 -2.00 18.63 -14.35
N PRO A 198 -3.11 19.26 -13.92
CA PRO A 198 -3.58 19.16 -12.54
C PRO A 198 -4.06 17.74 -12.18
N VAL A 199 -4.64 17.00 -13.13
CA VAL A 199 -5.07 15.62 -12.88
C VAL A 199 -3.84 14.74 -12.66
N ALA A 200 -2.82 14.87 -13.51
CA ALA A 200 -1.56 14.16 -13.36
C ALA A 200 -0.84 14.49 -12.04
N ARG A 201 -0.85 15.76 -11.61
CA ARG A 201 -0.35 16.16 -10.29
C ARG A 201 -1.13 15.51 -9.16
N GLY A 202 -2.45 15.44 -9.25
CA GLY A 202 -3.28 14.72 -8.28
C GLY A 202 -2.95 13.22 -8.21
N LYS A 203 -2.74 12.56 -9.35
CA LYS A 203 -2.29 11.16 -9.43
C LYS A 203 -0.91 10.95 -8.78
N ALA A 204 0.03 11.85 -9.06
CA ALA A 204 1.36 11.84 -8.46
C ALA A 204 1.30 12.08 -6.94
N ALA A 205 0.52 13.06 -6.48
CA ALA A 205 0.33 13.35 -5.06
C ALA A 205 -0.29 12.16 -4.30
N PHE A 206 -1.28 11.49 -4.90
CA PHE A 206 -1.83 10.25 -4.34
C PHE A 206 -0.75 9.17 -4.15
N THR A 207 0.14 9.03 -5.14
CA THR A 207 1.26 8.09 -5.11
C THR A 207 2.29 8.48 -4.05
N ALA A 208 2.66 9.76 -3.96
CA ALA A 208 3.60 10.28 -2.99
C ALA A 208 3.12 10.07 -1.55
N VAL A 209 1.84 10.37 -1.26
CA VAL A 209 1.27 10.18 0.08
C VAL A 209 1.29 8.71 0.51
N GLN A 210 1.08 7.76 -0.41
CA GLN A 210 1.15 6.33 -0.07
C GLN A 210 2.57 5.84 0.24
N ASN A 211 3.57 6.37 -0.46
CA ASN A 211 4.94 5.85 -0.44
C ASN A 211 5.93 6.76 0.31
N GLY A 212 5.47 7.91 0.81
CA GLY A 212 6.24 8.86 1.60
C GLY A 212 6.71 8.29 2.94
N PRO A 213 7.68 8.94 3.60
CA PRO A 213 8.14 8.55 4.92
C PRO A 213 7.00 8.44 5.92
N LYS A 214 7.05 7.43 6.79
CA LYS A 214 6.02 7.14 7.80
C LYS A 214 6.48 7.37 9.24
N THR A 215 7.80 7.60 9.42
CA THR A 215 8.44 7.89 10.69
C THR A 215 9.31 9.14 10.63
N GLY A 216 9.58 9.70 11.81
CA GLY A 216 10.48 10.82 12.00
C GLY A 216 9.71 12.13 12.13
N THR A 217 10.43 13.13 12.67
CA THR A 217 9.91 14.47 12.92
C THR A 217 10.88 15.48 12.33
N VAL A 218 10.35 16.40 11.53
CA VAL A 218 11.11 17.52 10.97
C VAL A 218 10.32 18.78 11.26
N SER A 219 10.98 19.82 11.78
CA SER A 219 10.35 21.10 12.14
C SER A 219 9.10 20.95 13.03
N GLY A 220 9.13 20.01 13.98
CA GLY A 220 8.03 19.77 14.93
C GLY A 220 6.83 19.00 14.37
N LEU A 221 6.83 18.62 13.09
CA LEU A 221 5.76 17.84 12.46
C LEU A 221 6.22 16.41 12.21
N SER A 222 5.39 15.44 12.60
CA SER A 222 5.63 14.03 12.27
C SER A 222 5.51 13.80 10.77
N ALA A 223 6.04 12.67 10.30
CA ALA A 223 5.89 12.25 8.91
C ALA A 223 4.41 12.12 8.49
N TRP A 224 3.54 11.66 9.40
CA TRP A 224 2.09 11.56 9.15
C TRP A 224 1.41 12.93 9.10
N ASP A 225 1.81 13.89 9.94
CA ASP A 225 1.30 15.27 9.85
C ASP A 225 1.63 15.90 8.50
N ARG A 226 2.86 15.67 8.01
CA ARG A 226 3.31 16.15 6.69
C ARG A 226 2.54 15.49 5.56
N ALA A 227 2.31 14.19 5.64
CA ALA A 227 1.49 13.47 4.66
C ALA A 227 0.05 13.99 4.64
N TYR A 228 -0.53 14.26 5.81
CA TYR A 228 -1.88 14.80 5.93
C TYR A 228 -2.01 16.23 5.37
N THR A 229 -1.04 17.10 5.66
CA THR A 229 -0.99 18.44 5.05
C THR A 229 -0.83 18.37 3.54
N SER A 230 0.01 17.46 3.04
CA SER A 230 0.27 17.33 1.60
C SER A 230 -0.95 16.83 0.84
N VAL A 231 -1.68 15.83 1.36
CA VAL A 231 -2.90 15.34 0.71
C VAL A 231 -4.02 16.38 0.73
N ARG A 232 -4.16 17.16 1.81
CA ARG A 232 -5.14 18.26 1.87
C ARG A 232 -4.85 19.33 0.82
N ARG A 233 -3.59 19.73 0.67
CA ARG A 233 -3.19 20.65 -0.39
C ARG A 233 -3.54 20.11 -1.78
N ALA A 234 -3.24 18.83 -2.04
CA ALA A 234 -3.57 18.21 -3.32
C ALA A 234 -5.08 18.16 -3.58
N ILE A 235 -5.90 17.96 -2.55
CA ILE A 235 -7.38 18.05 -2.65
C ILE A 235 -7.81 19.46 -3.04
N ASP A 236 -7.28 20.49 -2.39
CA ASP A 236 -7.60 21.89 -2.68
C ASP A 236 -7.20 22.27 -4.11
N GLU A 237 -6.01 21.86 -4.55
CA GLU A 237 -5.50 22.10 -5.90
C GLU A 237 -6.28 21.34 -6.98
N MET A 238 -6.75 20.14 -6.67
CA MET A 238 -7.47 19.28 -7.61
C MET A 238 -8.97 19.62 -7.72
N SER A 239 -9.57 20.17 -6.67
CA SER A 239 -11.01 20.46 -6.57
C SER A 239 -11.58 21.25 -7.76
N PRO A 240 -10.92 22.29 -8.32
CA PRO A 240 -11.41 23.02 -9.49
C PRO A 240 -11.50 22.19 -10.78
N TYR A 241 -10.84 21.03 -10.82
CA TYR A 241 -10.68 20.20 -12.03
C TYR A 241 -11.49 18.90 -12.00
N ILE A 242 -12.49 18.81 -11.11
CA ILE A 242 -13.34 17.61 -10.94
C ILE A 242 -14.03 17.14 -12.23
N SER A 243 -14.35 18.06 -13.15
CA SER A 243 -15.04 17.76 -14.41
C SER A 243 -14.11 17.28 -15.54
N ARG A 244 -12.79 17.30 -15.31
CA ARG A 244 -11.81 16.76 -16.27
C ARG A 244 -11.87 15.23 -16.28
N PRO A 245 -11.43 14.57 -17.37
CA PRO A 245 -11.24 13.12 -17.36
C PRO A 245 -10.40 12.67 -16.15
N ASP A 246 -10.81 11.60 -15.47
CA ASP A 246 -10.28 11.10 -14.20
C ASP A 246 -10.38 12.07 -13.00
N GLY A 247 -10.97 13.26 -13.17
CA GLY A 247 -10.89 14.34 -12.20
C GLY A 247 -11.57 14.00 -10.88
N ILE A 248 -12.77 13.43 -10.95
CA ILE A 248 -13.53 13.00 -9.77
C ILE A 248 -12.92 11.77 -9.11
N GLU A 249 -12.38 10.84 -9.91
CA GLU A 249 -11.70 9.65 -9.43
C GLU A 249 -10.46 10.03 -8.62
N VAL A 250 -9.63 10.93 -9.14
CA VAL A 250 -8.41 11.40 -8.47
C VAL A 250 -8.74 12.13 -7.18
N LEU A 251 -9.68 13.08 -7.22
CA LEU A 251 -10.12 13.82 -6.02
C LEU A 251 -10.66 12.87 -4.94
N GLY A 252 -11.49 11.90 -5.35
CA GLY A 252 -12.03 10.89 -4.47
C GLY A 252 -10.97 9.98 -3.83
N MET A 253 -9.98 9.55 -4.60
CA MET A 253 -8.85 8.77 -4.06
C MET A 253 -7.95 9.59 -3.12
N LEU A 254 -7.77 10.89 -3.37
CA LEU A 254 -7.07 11.78 -2.44
C LEU A 254 -7.83 11.93 -1.13
N ALA A 255 -9.17 12.08 -1.15
CA ALA A 255 -9.99 12.08 0.05
C ALA A 255 -9.86 10.77 0.85
N LEU A 256 -9.79 9.62 0.18
CA LEU A 256 -9.55 8.33 0.84
C LEU A 256 -8.14 8.23 1.46
N ASN A 257 -7.11 8.81 0.82
CA ASN A 257 -5.78 8.95 1.43
C ASN A 257 -5.83 9.87 2.67
N ALA A 258 -6.59 10.97 2.62
CA ALA A 258 -6.77 11.88 3.76
C ALA A 258 -7.43 11.17 4.95
N ALA A 259 -8.47 10.36 4.71
CA ALA A 259 -9.08 9.51 5.74
C ALA A 259 -8.07 8.56 6.39
N LEU A 260 -7.19 7.95 5.58
CA LEU A 260 -6.15 7.05 6.10
C LEU A 260 -5.08 7.80 6.90
N CYS A 261 -4.66 8.98 6.46
CA CYS A 261 -3.73 9.83 7.20
C CYS A 261 -4.32 10.25 8.56
N ALA A 262 -5.58 10.68 8.60
CA ALA A 262 -6.28 10.98 9.85
C ALA A 262 -6.32 9.77 10.79
N ALA A 263 -6.64 8.58 10.27
CA ALA A 263 -6.61 7.35 11.06
C ALA A 263 -5.22 6.99 11.60
N ALA A 264 -4.16 7.22 10.80
CA ALA A 264 -2.78 7.01 11.24
C ALA A 264 -2.33 8.01 12.31
N LEU A 265 -2.95 9.19 12.37
CA LEU A 265 -2.80 10.19 13.43
C LEU A 265 -3.74 9.95 14.62
N ASN A 266 -4.46 8.82 14.64
CA ASN A 266 -5.47 8.47 15.66
C ASN A 266 -6.63 9.48 15.75
N ASP A 267 -6.88 10.25 14.68
CA ASP A 267 -8.02 11.14 14.51
C ASP A 267 -9.19 10.37 13.87
N GLY A 268 -9.98 9.71 14.72
CA GLY A 268 -11.15 8.93 14.28
C GLY A 268 -12.26 9.78 13.67
N GLN A 269 -12.45 11.01 14.15
CA GLN A 269 -13.48 11.90 13.64
C GLN A 269 -13.12 12.40 12.23
N GLY A 270 -11.92 12.95 12.05
CA GLY A 270 -11.45 13.40 10.73
C GLY A 270 -11.40 12.25 9.72
N ALA A 271 -11.06 11.04 10.15
CA ALA A 271 -11.13 9.86 9.29
C ALA A 271 -12.57 9.59 8.78
N GLN A 272 -13.60 9.71 9.63
CA GLN A 272 -14.99 9.55 9.19
C GLN A 272 -15.48 10.70 8.31
N GLU A 273 -15.07 11.93 8.59
CA GLU A 273 -15.40 13.11 7.77
C GLU A 273 -14.89 12.93 6.33
N TRP A 274 -13.61 12.55 6.16
CA TRP A 274 -13.04 12.29 4.83
C TRP A 274 -13.67 11.08 4.12
N LEU A 275 -14.03 10.02 4.87
CA LEU A 275 -14.79 8.89 4.29
C LEU A 275 -16.20 9.31 3.86
N GLY A 276 -16.83 10.25 4.56
CA GLY A 276 -18.11 10.87 4.19
C GLY A 276 -17.97 11.66 2.90
N HIS A 277 -16.98 12.55 2.83
CA HIS A 277 -16.70 13.35 1.64
C HIS A 277 -16.38 12.48 0.41
N ALA A 278 -15.58 11.42 0.57
CA ALA A 278 -15.33 10.47 -0.52
C ALA A 278 -16.61 9.73 -0.97
N ALA A 279 -17.54 9.45 -0.04
CA ALA A 279 -18.82 8.84 -0.38
C ALA A 279 -19.72 9.80 -1.17
N GLU A 280 -19.73 11.10 -0.82
CA GLU A 280 -20.45 12.14 -1.56
C GLU A 280 -19.91 12.27 -3.00
N LEU A 281 -18.59 12.30 -3.17
CA LEU A 281 -17.95 12.30 -4.49
C LEU A 281 -18.32 11.04 -5.29
N ALA A 282 -18.36 9.88 -4.65
CA ALA A 282 -18.74 8.63 -5.31
C ALA A 282 -20.20 8.59 -5.80
N THR A 283 -21.09 9.48 -5.32
CA THR A 283 -22.46 9.61 -5.88
C THR A 283 -22.49 10.24 -7.27
N GLN A 284 -21.42 10.95 -7.65
CA GLN A 284 -21.28 11.66 -8.91
C GLN A 284 -20.43 10.89 -9.93
N ALA A 285 -19.84 9.75 -9.53
CA ALA A 285 -19.04 8.88 -10.40
C ALA A 285 -19.77 7.54 -10.63
N PRO A 286 -19.57 6.88 -11.78
CA PRO A 286 -20.05 5.51 -11.98
C PRO A 286 -19.51 4.58 -10.89
N ASP A 287 -20.33 3.69 -10.35
CA ASP A 287 -19.87 2.64 -9.44
C ASP A 287 -19.24 1.48 -10.24
N ASP A 288 -18.14 1.80 -10.93
CA ASP A 288 -17.32 0.93 -11.78
C ASP A 288 -15.87 0.91 -11.26
N PRO A 289 -15.55 0.08 -10.25
CA PRO A 289 -14.19 -0.04 -9.76
C PRO A 289 -13.18 -0.56 -10.80
N VAL A 290 -13.64 -1.18 -11.90
CA VAL A 290 -12.75 -1.76 -12.92
C VAL A 290 -12.34 -0.70 -13.94
N GLY A 291 -13.27 0.16 -14.37
CA GLY A 291 -13.04 1.23 -15.33
C GLY A 291 -12.39 2.47 -14.72
N ASN A 292 -12.75 2.83 -13.48
CA ASN A 292 -12.35 4.10 -12.88
C ASN A 292 -10.89 4.09 -12.39
N TRP A 293 -10.20 5.23 -12.54
CA TRP A 293 -8.85 5.41 -12.03
C TRP A 293 -8.79 5.15 -10.51
N GLY A 294 -7.76 4.42 -10.06
CA GLY A 294 -7.62 4.05 -8.65
C GLY A 294 -8.73 3.14 -8.08
N ALA A 295 -9.62 2.63 -8.94
CA ALA A 295 -10.88 1.96 -8.59
C ALA A 295 -11.92 2.88 -7.92
N PHE A 296 -11.79 4.20 -7.99
CA PHE A 296 -12.68 5.10 -7.27
C PHE A 296 -14.14 4.86 -7.65
N SER A 297 -14.98 4.58 -6.66
CA SER A 297 -16.36 4.14 -6.84
C SER A 297 -17.00 4.00 -5.46
N ALA A 298 -18.34 3.94 -5.39
CA ALA A 298 -19.04 3.69 -4.14
C ALA A 298 -18.60 2.35 -3.50
N THR A 299 -18.37 1.32 -4.31
CA THR A 299 -17.85 0.02 -3.88
C THR A 299 -16.45 0.15 -3.26
N ASN A 300 -15.55 0.92 -3.87
CA ASN A 300 -14.21 1.11 -3.33
C ASN A 300 -14.21 1.97 -2.06
N VAL A 301 -15.06 3.00 -1.97
CA VAL A 301 -15.24 3.76 -0.72
C VAL A 301 -15.65 2.84 0.44
N ALA A 302 -16.55 1.87 0.21
CA ALA A 302 -16.91 0.87 1.21
C ALA A 302 -15.71 -0.02 1.63
N ILE A 303 -14.84 -0.41 0.70
CA ILE A 303 -13.60 -1.16 1.00
C ILE A 303 -12.64 -0.32 1.85
N TRP A 304 -12.42 0.94 1.48
CA TRP A 304 -11.56 1.85 2.25
C TRP A 304 -12.12 2.10 3.64
N ARG A 305 -13.45 2.19 3.80
CA ARG A 305 -14.09 2.30 5.11
C ARG A 305 -13.74 1.12 6.01
N VAL A 306 -13.69 -0.10 5.49
CA VAL A 306 -13.20 -1.28 6.24
C VAL A 306 -11.75 -1.07 6.67
N GLY A 307 -10.84 -0.80 5.72
CA GLY A 307 -9.41 -0.68 6.01
C GLY A 307 -9.07 0.47 6.99
N VAL A 308 -9.72 1.62 6.85
CA VAL A 308 -9.56 2.78 7.75
C VAL A 308 -10.04 2.46 9.16
N ASN A 309 -11.17 1.77 9.31
CA ASN A 309 -11.65 1.38 10.65
C ASN A 309 -10.73 0.29 11.28
N VAL A 310 -10.22 -0.65 10.47
CA VAL A 310 -9.22 -1.63 10.95
C VAL A 310 -7.93 -0.94 11.40
N GLU A 311 -7.50 0.14 10.74
CA GLU A 311 -6.38 0.99 11.14
C GLU A 311 -6.65 1.74 12.46
N LEU A 312 -7.88 2.22 12.65
CA LEU A 312 -8.36 2.81 13.91
C LEU A 312 -8.46 1.78 15.06
N GLY A 313 -8.30 0.49 14.77
CA GLY A 313 -8.29 -0.58 15.76
C GLY A 313 -9.61 -1.33 15.91
N GLU A 314 -10.61 -1.01 15.09
CA GLU A 314 -11.86 -1.76 15.03
C GLU A 314 -11.62 -3.22 14.63
N GLY A 315 -12.44 -4.11 15.18
CA GLY A 315 -12.34 -5.55 14.97
C GLY A 315 -13.70 -6.26 14.98
N GLY A 316 -13.66 -7.57 14.78
CA GLY A 316 -14.80 -8.46 15.01
C GLY A 316 -16.09 -8.04 14.30
N ASN A 317 -17.16 -7.86 15.07
CA ASN A 317 -18.51 -7.58 14.53
C ASN A 317 -18.57 -6.27 13.74
N ARG A 318 -17.86 -5.22 14.17
CA ARG A 318 -17.86 -3.94 13.48
C ARG A 318 -17.31 -4.07 12.05
N VAL A 319 -16.24 -4.85 11.90
CA VAL A 319 -15.64 -5.14 10.59
C VAL A 319 -16.59 -5.96 9.71
N LEU A 320 -17.34 -6.92 10.29
CA LEU A 320 -18.37 -7.68 9.55
C LEU A 320 -19.49 -6.76 9.03
N GLU A 321 -19.98 -5.84 9.86
CA GLU A 321 -21.02 -4.88 9.47
C GLU A 321 -20.56 -4.00 8.31
N LEU A 322 -19.35 -3.43 8.41
CA LEU A 322 -18.77 -2.63 7.35
C LEU A 322 -18.60 -3.44 6.05
N GLY A 323 -18.09 -4.67 6.16
CA GLY A 323 -17.88 -5.55 5.01
C GLY A 323 -19.15 -5.90 4.24
N ARG A 324 -20.33 -5.90 4.88
CA ARG A 324 -21.64 -6.14 4.22
C ARG A 324 -22.02 -5.05 3.22
N THR A 325 -21.43 -3.86 3.32
CA THR A 325 -21.72 -2.73 2.41
C THR A 325 -20.93 -2.83 1.10
N VAL A 326 -19.96 -3.74 0.99
CA VAL A 326 -19.13 -3.89 -0.20
C VAL A 326 -19.84 -4.76 -1.25
N GLN A 327 -20.02 -4.22 -2.46
CA GLN A 327 -20.56 -4.97 -3.61
C GLN A 327 -19.47 -5.85 -4.25
N VAL A 328 -19.13 -6.96 -3.59
CA VAL A 328 -18.00 -7.84 -3.97
C VAL A 328 -18.07 -8.34 -5.42
N ALA A 329 -19.27 -8.55 -5.97
CA ALA A 329 -19.46 -9.02 -7.35
C ALA A 329 -18.89 -8.05 -8.40
N LYS A 330 -18.84 -6.74 -8.10
CA LYS A 330 -18.25 -5.73 -9.00
C LYS A 330 -16.72 -5.83 -9.11
N LEU A 331 -16.09 -6.69 -8.30
CA LEU A 331 -14.64 -6.87 -8.24
C LEU A 331 -14.18 -8.18 -8.89
N ASP A 332 -15.05 -8.94 -9.54
CA ASP A 332 -14.73 -10.28 -10.04
C ASP A 332 -13.57 -10.31 -11.04
N THR A 333 -13.40 -9.23 -11.82
CA THR A 333 -12.28 -9.04 -12.75
C THR A 333 -11.14 -8.18 -12.17
N TYR A 334 -11.27 -7.69 -10.93
CA TYR A 334 -10.28 -6.86 -10.24
C TYR A 334 -9.72 -7.56 -9.00
N ARG A 335 -8.94 -8.62 -9.25
CA ARG A 335 -8.36 -9.48 -8.21
C ARG A 335 -7.58 -8.70 -7.15
N ALA A 336 -6.77 -7.72 -7.54
CA ALA A 336 -5.95 -6.94 -6.62
C ALA A 336 -6.77 -6.15 -5.59
N ARG A 337 -7.92 -5.60 -6.00
CA ARG A 337 -8.82 -4.87 -5.09
C ARG A 337 -9.64 -5.83 -4.23
N LYS A 338 -10.13 -6.92 -4.83
CA LYS A 338 -10.88 -7.98 -4.15
C LYS A 338 -10.04 -8.65 -3.06
N SER A 339 -8.79 -8.99 -3.36
CA SER A 339 -7.86 -9.59 -2.40
C SER A 339 -7.49 -8.61 -1.29
N ALA A 340 -7.34 -7.31 -1.59
CA ALA A 340 -7.09 -6.29 -0.57
C ALA A 340 -8.27 -6.18 0.42
N PHE A 341 -9.51 -6.17 -0.08
CA PHE A 341 -10.69 -6.21 0.78
C PHE A 341 -10.70 -7.47 1.67
N PHE A 342 -10.46 -8.65 1.10
CA PHE A 342 -10.42 -9.90 1.87
C PHE A 342 -9.32 -9.91 2.92
N ALA A 343 -8.14 -9.35 2.61
CA ALA A 343 -7.05 -9.20 3.56
C ALA A 343 -7.43 -8.28 4.74
N GLU A 344 -8.06 -7.12 4.48
CA GLU A 344 -8.52 -6.21 5.54
C GLU A 344 -9.61 -6.83 6.41
N MET A 345 -10.57 -7.55 5.81
CA MET A 345 -11.56 -8.34 6.56
C MET A 345 -10.87 -9.37 7.47
N GLY A 346 -9.93 -10.13 6.92
CA GLY A 346 -9.16 -11.13 7.66
C GLY A 346 -8.40 -10.51 8.85
N ARG A 347 -7.68 -9.42 8.62
CA ARG A 347 -6.93 -8.70 9.66
C ARG A 347 -7.84 -8.15 10.77
N GLY A 348 -8.94 -7.49 10.40
CA GLY A 348 -9.90 -6.96 11.38
C GLY A 348 -10.53 -8.04 12.24
N LEU A 349 -10.89 -9.19 11.64
CA LEU A 349 -11.46 -10.32 12.35
C LEU A 349 -10.46 -11.08 13.22
N ALA A 350 -9.17 -11.05 12.87
CA ALA A 350 -8.10 -11.70 13.65
C ALA A 350 -7.89 -11.07 15.03
N ARG A 351 -8.30 -9.80 15.22
CA ARG A 351 -8.16 -9.05 16.48
C ARG A 351 -8.94 -9.65 17.65
N GLU A 352 -9.98 -10.44 17.38
CA GLU A 352 -10.87 -11.04 18.38
C GLU A 352 -10.89 -12.56 18.29
N SER A 353 -10.86 -13.24 19.44
CA SER A 353 -10.83 -14.71 19.49
C SER A 353 -12.07 -15.35 18.86
N LYS A 354 -13.25 -14.76 19.06
CA LYS A 354 -14.53 -15.29 18.56
C LYS A 354 -14.65 -15.27 17.02
N THR A 355 -13.95 -14.38 16.33
CA THR A 355 -13.99 -14.25 14.87
C THR A 355 -12.76 -14.83 14.16
N ARG A 356 -11.82 -15.43 14.91
CA ARG A 356 -10.54 -15.92 14.38
C ARG A 356 -10.69 -16.99 13.30
N GLN A 357 -11.68 -17.87 13.43
CA GLN A 357 -11.93 -18.88 12.38
C GLN A 357 -12.34 -18.21 11.07
N SER A 358 -13.25 -17.23 11.14
CA SER A 358 -13.64 -16.43 9.97
C SER A 358 -12.46 -15.67 9.40
N ALA A 359 -11.59 -15.11 10.26
CA ALA A 359 -10.36 -14.43 9.83
C ALA A 359 -9.49 -15.31 8.93
N LEU A 360 -9.25 -16.57 9.33
CA LEU A 360 -8.50 -17.53 8.52
C LEU A 360 -9.15 -17.77 7.15
N THR A 361 -10.48 -17.92 7.10
CA THR A 361 -11.20 -18.09 5.82
C THR A 361 -10.98 -16.90 4.88
N TRP A 362 -11.13 -15.67 5.38
CA TRP A 362 -10.91 -14.46 4.58
C TRP A 362 -9.46 -14.32 4.10
N LEU A 363 -8.48 -14.57 4.98
CA LEU A 363 -7.06 -14.50 4.62
C LEU A 363 -6.69 -15.56 3.57
N ARG A 364 -7.25 -16.77 3.64
CA ARG A 364 -7.06 -17.81 2.62
C ARG A 364 -7.69 -17.43 1.28
N GLN A 365 -8.87 -16.82 1.29
CA GLN A 365 -9.50 -16.33 0.06
C GLN A 365 -8.68 -15.21 -0.57
N ALA A 366 -8.11 -14.30 0.25
CA ALA A 366 -7.20 -13.27 -0.22
C ALA A 366 -5.96 -13.91 -0.88
N GLU A 367 -5.33 -14.87 -0.21
CA GLU A 367 -4.15 -15.58 -0.71
C GLU A 367 -4.43 -16.31 -2.03
N ALA A 368 -5.55 -17.03 -2.11
CA ALA A 368 -5.92 -17.77 -3.32
C ALA A 368 -6.14 -16.85 -4.53
N LEU A 369 -6.65 -15.63 -4.30
CA LEU A 369 -6.88 -14.65 -5.36
C LEU A 369 -5.61 -13.96 -5.84
N ALA A 370 -4.70 -13.62 -4.91
CA ALA A 370 -3.51 -12.83 -5.19
C ALA A 370 -2.31 -13.30 -4.34
N PRO A 371 -1.74 -14.49 -4.64
CA PRO A 371 -0.71 -15.10 -3.80
C PRO A 371 0.57 -14.26 -3.74
N GLN A 372 1.04 -13.72 -4.87
CA GLN A 372 2.22 -12.84 -4.92
C GLN A 372 2.09 -11.61 -4.01
N ARG A 373 0.88 -11.09 -3.85
CA ARG A 373 0.59 -9.96 -2.95
C ARG A 373 0.52 -10.41 -1.51
N VAL A 374 -0.33 -11.39 -1.21
CA VAL A 374 -0.65 -11.76 0.18
C VAL A 374 0.54 -12.41 0.87
N ARG A 375 1.33 -13.24 0.16
CA ARG A 375 2.54 -13.85 0.71
C ARG A 375 3.64 -12.83 1.03
N ASN A 376 3.60 -11.66 0.37
CA ASN A 376 4.53 -10.55 0.62
C ASN A 376 3.98 -9.46 1.55
N ASP A 377 2.73 -9.57 2.02
CA ASP A 377 2.08 -8.56 2.84
C ASP A 377 2.48 -8.70 4.32
N MET A 378 3.25 -7.74 4.84
CA MET A 378 3.75 -7.75 6.22
C MET A 378 2.64 -7.68 7.26
N LYS A 379 1.50 -7.04 6.96
CA LYS A 379 0.37 -6.95 7.90
C LYS A 379 -0.39 -8.26 7.98
N VAL A 380 -0.53 -8.96 6.85
CA VAL A 380 -1.09 -10.32 6.84
C VAL A 380 -0.15 -11.28 7.57
N ARG A 381 1.16 -11.21 7.29
CA ARG A 381 2.18 -12.01 7.96
C ARG A 381 2.10 -11.87 9.49
N GLU A 382 2.03 -10.65 9.99
CA GLU A 382 1.90 -10.36 11.43
C GLU A 382 0.59 -10.93 12.01
N SER A 383 -0.53 -10.78 11.30
CA SER A 383 -1.82 -11.29 11.76
C SER A 383 -1.82 -12.83 11.85
N VAL A 384 -1.22 -13.50 10.86
CA VAL A 384 -1.06 -14.97 10.86
C VAL A 384 -0.13 -15.44 11.96
N ALA A 385 1.01 -14.75 12.18
CA ALA A 385 1.96 -15.09 13.24
C ALA A 385 1.30 -15.03 14.63
N VAL A 386 0.53 -13.98 14.90
CA VAL A 386 -0.19 -13.81 16.17
C VAL A 386 -1.31 -14.83 16.33
N MET A 387 -2.05 -15.10 15.25
CA MET A 387 -3.06 -16.16 15.29
C MET A 387 -2.42 -17.50 15.64
N LEU A 388 -1.24 -17.81 15.08
CA LEU A 388 -0.53 -19.08 15.26
C LEU A 388 -0.13 -19.29 16.71
N GLU A 389 0.46 -18.26 17.33
CA GLU A 389 0.83 -18.26 18.75
C GLU A 389 -0.40 -18.46 19.67
N GLN A 390 -1.57 -17.99 19.23
CA GLN A 390 -2.81 -18.05 20.01
C GLN A 390 -3.68 -19.28 19.70
N VAL A 391 -3.31 -20.16 18.75
CA VAL A 391 -4.11 -21.33 18.42
C VAL A 391 -4.07 -22.34 19.56
N LYS A 392 -5.26 -22.76 20.01
CA LYS A 392 -5.43 -23.84 20.99
C LYS A 392 -5.96 -25.14 20.37
N THR A 393 -6.51 -25.08 19.15
CA THR A 393 -7.21 -26.22 18.50
C THR A 393 -6.38 -26.81 17.36
N ALA A 394 -6.20 -28.14 17.37
CA ALA A 394 -5.33 -28.84 16.42
C ALA A 394 -5.73 -28.69 14.94
N ALA A 395 -7.03 -28.66 14.61
CA ALA A 395 -7.52 -28.55 13.24
C ALA A 395 -7.22 -27.18 12.61
N VAL A 396 -7.56 -26.10 13.33
CA VAL A 396 -7.23 -24.72 12.93
C VAL A 396 -5.72 -24.53 12.82
N GLY A 397 -4.96 -25.18 13.71
CA GLY A 397 -3.51 -25.15 13.69
C GLY A 397 -2.89 -25.72 12.41
N ARG A 398 -3.48 -26.76 11.79
CA ARG A 398 -2.92 -27.33 10.56
C ARG A 398 -3.02 -26.38 9.38
N GLU A 399 -4.20 -25.80 9.15
CA GLU A 399 -4.42 -24.89 8.03
C GLU A 399 -3.61 -23.60 8.19
N LEU A 400 -3.58 -23.08 9.42
CA LEU A 400 -2.83 -21.87 9.74
C LEU A 400 -1.31 -22.08 9.61
N ARG A 401 -0.77 -23.24 10.03
CA ARG A 401 0.64 -23.61 9.78
C ARG A 401 0.96 -23.66 8.29
N GLY A 402 0.05 -24.21 7.48
CA GLY A 402 0.23 -24.23 6.03
C GLY A 402 0.33 -22.82 5.43
N MET A 403 -0.50 -21.88 5.90
CA MET A 403 -0.42 -20.47 5.49
C MET A 403 0.85 -19.79 6.03
N ALA A 404 1.21 -20.06 7.29
CA ALA A 404 2.42 -19.55 7.93
C ALA A 404 3.69 -19.95 7.16
N ALA A 405 3.78 -21.20 6.71
CA ALA A 405 4.88 -21.69 5.88
C ALA A 405 5.07 -20.86 4.60
N ARG A 406 3.98 -20.56 3.89
CA ARG A 406 4.00 -19.78 2.64
C ARG A 406 4.25 -18.28 2.84
N LEU A 407 4.09 -17.80 4.08
CA LEU A 407 4.42 -16.45 4.52
C LEU A 407 5.83 -16.34 5.15
N GLY A 408 6.60 -17.44 5.12
CA GLY A 408 7.94 -17.47 5.74
C GLY A 408 7.92 -17.20 7.24
N ILE A 409 6.86 -17.65 7.95
CA ILE A 409 6.74 -17.55 9.40
C ILE A 409 7.22 -18.87 10.02
N PRO A 410 8.14 -18.85 11.01
CA PRO A 410 8.50 -20.03 11.78
C PRO A 410 7.26 -20.65 12.45
N HIS A 411 7.05 -21.96 12.34
CA HIS A 411 5.79 -22.61 12.73
C HIS A 411 5.91 -24.07 13.16
#